data_AF-A0A161MCK2-F1
#
_entry.id   AF-A0A161MCK2-F1
#
_cell.length_a   1.000
_cell.length_b   1.000
_cell.length_c   1.000
_cell.angle_alpha   90.00
_cell.angle_beta   90.00
_cell.angle_gamma   90.00
#
_symmetry.space_group_name_H-M   'P 1'
#
loop_
_entity.id
_entity.type
_entity.pdbx_description
1 polymer ?
#
loop_
_entity_poly.entity_id
_entity_poly.type
_entity_poly.pdbx_seq_one_letter_code
_entity_poly.pdbx_strand_id
1 'polypeptide(L)'
;ELCGRLFFTCYMATENSSTDTKARAKQLSHQIGSYHSEINISGAVSAMLNIFALITGMRPRFSVHGGSPRECLAMQNVQARVRMVMAYLFAQLMLWAKGRPGGLLVLGSANVDESLRGYLTKYDCSSADINPIGGISKTDLKLFLNYAKDRFDLPVLSDILGAPAT
;
A
#
# COMPACT_ATOMS: atom_id res chain seq x y z
N GLU A 1 -15.72 -11.54 -12.94
CA GLU A 1 -15.57 -10.85 -14.25
C GLU A 1 -15.68 -9.31 -14.15
N LEU A 2 -16.78 -8.76 -13.60
CA LEU A 2 -16.97 -7.31 -13.49
C LEU A 2 -15.86 -6.61 -12.68
N CYS A 3 -15.48 -7.16 -11.53
CA CYS A 3 -14.47 -6.60 -10.63
C CYS A 3 -13.16 -6.29 -11.38
N GLY A 4 -12.64 -7.22 -12.19
CA GLY A 4 -11.38 -7.02 -12.92
C GLY A 4 -11.41 -5.95 -14.01
N ARG A 5 -12.60 -5.49 -14.40
CA ARG A 5 -12.75 -4.36 -15.35
C ARG A 5 -12.73 -3.01 -14.64
N LEU A 6 -13.08 -2.96 -13.36
CA LEU A 6 -13.30 -1.74 -12.57
C LEU A 6 -12.26 -1.54 -11.46
N PHE A 7 -11.84 -2.62 -10.82
CA PHE A 7 -11.01 -2.59 -9.63
C PHE A 7 -9.60 -3.10 -9.94
N PHE A 8 -8.64 -2.20 -9.74
CA PHE A 8 -7.22 -2.44 -9.96
C PHE A 8 -6.54 -2.43 -8.60
N THR A 9 -5.88 -3.54 -8.26
CA THR A 9 -5.12 -3.67 -7.02
C THR A 9 -3.63 -3.68 -7.34
N CYS A 10 -2.83 -3.02 -6.49
CA CYS A 10 -1.39 -2.96 -6.67
C CYS A 10 -0.67 -3.25 -5.36
N TYR A 11 0.14 -4.30 -5.35
CA TYR A 11 1.05 -4.60 -4.25
C TYR A 11 2.42 -3.99 -4.55
N MET A 12 2.87 -3.08 -3.69
CA MET A 12 4.11 -2.30 -3.88
C MET A 12 5.18 -2.70 -2.85
N ALA A 13 5.96 -3.71 -3.22
CA ALA A 13 6.99 -4.33 -2.40
C ALA A 13 8.24 -3.45 -2.25
N THR A 14 8.94 -3.62 -1.14
CA THR A 14 10.33 -3.17 -0.93
C THR A 14 11.21 -4.38 -0.60
N GLU A 15 12.51 -4.17 -0.41
CA GLU A 15 13.46 -5.26 -0.04
C GLU A 15 13.09 -5.96 1.27
N ASN A 16 12.36 -5.26 2.15
CA ASN A 16 11.94 -5.77 3.45
C ASN A 16 10.51 -6.36 3.45
N SER A 17 9.84 -6.38 2.30
CA SER A 17 8.48 -6.94 2.20
C SER A 17 8.50 -8.46 2.20
N SER A 18 7.67 -9.08 3.06
CA SER A 18 7.61 -10.54 3.17
C SER A 18 6.90 -11.19 1.97
N THR A 19 7.33 -12.40 1.63
CA THR A 19 6.65 -13.27 0.65
C THR A 19 5.19 -13.51 1.02
N ASP A 20 4.89 -13.57 2.32
CA ASP A 20 3.56 -13.93 2.81
C ASP A 20 2.56 -12.80 2.62
N THR A 21 2.95 -11.55 2.88
CA THR A 21 2.06 -10.40 2.63
C THR A 21 1.74 -10.24 1.15
N LYS A 22 2.74 -10.49 0.29
CA LYS A 22 2.59 -10.51 -1.16
C LYS A 22 1.64 -11.63 -1.60
N ALA A 23 1.82 -12.85 -1.08
CA ALA A 23 0.98 -14.00 -1.40
C ALA A 23 -0.48 -13.76 -1.00
N ARG A 24 -0.74 -13.25 0.22
CA ARG A 24 -2.08 -12.91 0.70
C ARG A 24 -2.76 -11.85 -0.18
N ALA A 25 -2.04 -10.81 -0.59
CA ALA A 25 -2.58 -9.77 -1.47
C ALA A 25 -3.00 -10.34 -2.84
N LYS A 26 -2.15 -11.19 -3.42
CA LYS A 26 -2.43 -11.88 -4.69
C LYS A 26 -3.64 -12.81 -4.58
N GLN A 27 -3.70 -13.62 -3.53
CA GLN A 27 -4.81 -14.54 -3.28
C GLN A 27 -6.13 -13.80 -3.09
N LEU A 28 -6.14 -12.70 -2.31
CA LEU A 28 -7.33 -11.86 -2.16
C LEU A 28 -7.77 -11.25 -3.48
N SER A 29 -6.84 -10.71 -4.26
CA SER A 29 -7.15 -10.17 -5.59
C SER A 29 -7.76 -11.22 -6.52
N HIS A 30 -7.24 -12.45 -6.49
CA HIS A 30 -7.79 -13.57 -7.24
C HIS A 30 -9.21 -13.92 -6.81
N GLN A 31 -9.47 -14.01 -5.49
CA GLN A 31 -10.79 -14.34 -4.95
C GLN A 31 -11.85 -13.28 -5.28
N ILE A 32 -11.50 -11.98 -5.17
CA ILE A 32 -12.43 -10.90 -5.56
C ILE A 32 -12.49 -10.68 -7.08
N GLY A 33 -11.55 -11.26 -7.84
CA GLY A 33 -11.45 -11.16 -9.29
C GLY A 33 -11.03 -9.77 -9.79
N SER A 34 -10.17 -9.06 -9.06
CA SER A 34 -9.65 -7.75 -9.47
C SER A 34 -8.44 -7.86 -10.41
N TYR A 35 -8.07 -6.78 -11.09
CA TYR A 35 -6.84 -6.75 -11.87
C TYR A 35 -5.65 -6.48 -10.93
N HIS A 36 -4.77 -7.47 -10.74
CA HIS A 36 -3.63 -7.37 -9.83
C HIS A 36 -2.33 -6.97 -10.54
N SER A 37 -1.61 -6.02 -9.96
CA SER A 37 -0.23 -5.72 -10.31
C SER A 37 0.68 -5.88 -9.09
N GLU A 38 1.86 -6.47 -9.29
CA GLU A 38 2.91 -6.57 -8.27
C GLU A 38 4.12 -5.78 -8.77
N ILE A 39 4.56 -4.79 -8.01
CA ILE A 39 5.74 -3.99 -8.37
C ILE A 39 6.73 -3.94 -7.20
N ASN A 40 8.00 -3.74 -7.54
CA ASN A 40 9.05 -3.47 -6.58
C ASN A 40 9.45 -1.98 -6.71
N ILE A 41 9.35 -1.22 -5.61
CA ILE A 41 9.67 0.21 -5.60
C ILE A 41 11.08 0.52 -5.08
N SER A 42 11.88 -0.49 -4.73
CA SER A 42 13.21 -0.31 -4.14
C SER A 42 14.14 0.48 -5.05
N GLY A 43 14.05 0.29 -6.37
CA GLY A 43 14.81 1.08 -7.34
C GLY A 43 14.52 2.58 -7.26
N ALA A 44 13.24 2.96 -7.18
CA ALA A 44 12.82 4.36 -7.06
C ALA A 44 13.24 4.97 -5.71
N VAL A 45 13.10 4.20 -4.62
CA VAL A 45 13.53 4.62 -3.28
C VAL A 45 15.04 4.85 -3.25
N SER A 46 15.82 3.90 -3.80
CA SER A 46 17.28 3.99 -3.88
C SER A 46 17.73 5.20 -4.71
N ALA A 47 17.05 5.49 -5.83
CA ALA A 47 17.34 6.67 -6.63
C ALA A 47 17.15 7.97 -5.82
N MET A 48 16.06 8.09 -5.07
CA MET A 48 15.79 9.26 -4.20
C MET A 48 16.86 9.43 -3.11
N LEU A 49 17.26 8.33 -2.45
CA LEU A 49 18.29 8.36 -1.42
C LEU A 49 19.69 8.67 -1.99
N ASN A 50 19.98 8.20 -3.21
CA ASN A 50 21.24 8.51 -3.88
C ASN A 50 21.35 10.00 -4.24
N ILE A 51 20.26 10.66 -4.65
CA ILE A 51 20.24 12.11 -4.88
C ILE A 51 20.59 12.87 -3.59
N PHE A 52 19.99 12.48 -2.46
CA PHE A 52 20.31 13.06 -1.16
C PHE A 52 21.78 12.87 -0.79
N ALA A 53 22.31 11.66 -1.00
CA ALA A 53 23.70 11.33 -0.69
C ALA A 53 24.70 12.09 -1.58
N LEU A 54 24.37 12.32 -2.85
CA LEU A 54 25.21 13.08 -3.78
C LEU A 54 25.40 14.53 -3.32
N ILE A 55 24.34 15.15 -2.78
CA ILE A 55 24.36 16.56 -2.36
C ILE A 55 24.97 16.73 -0.97
N THR A 56 24.67 15.81 -0.05
CA THR A 56 25.03 15.96 1.38
C THR A 56 26.29 15.20 1.78
N GLY A 57 26.75 14.26 0.97
CA GLY A 57 27.79 13.29 1.33
C GLY A 57 27.34 12.26 2.38
N MET A 58 26.09 12.31 2.85
CA MET A 58 25.57 11.43 3.90
C MET A 58 24.61 10.38 3.33
N ARG A 59 24.75 9.13 3.75
CA ARG A 59 23.83 8.03 3.41
C ARG A 59 23.03 7.62 4.65
N PRO A 60 21.72 7.91 4.71
CA PRO A 60 20.86 7.45 5.80
C PRO A 60 20.88 5.93 5.94
N ARG A 61 20.80 5.43 7.18
CA ARG A 61 20.77 3.99 7.48
C ARG A 61 19.54 3.61 8.31
N PHE A 62 19.09 2.37 8.18
CA PHE A 62 18.00 1.85 9.02
C PHE A 62 18.57 1.60 10.41
N SER A 63 17.72 1.59 11.44
CA SER A 63 18.17 1.36 12.82
C SER A 63 18.88 0.02 13.00
N VAL A 64 18.43 -1.02 12.27
CA VAL A 64 19.10 -2.34 12.22
C VAL A 64 20.50 -2.31 11.61
N HIS A 65 20.85 -1.23 10.91
CA HIS A 65 22.17 -0.99 10.30
C HIS A 65 22.90 0.20 10.97
N GLY A 66 22.53 0.53 12.21
CA GLY A 66 23.18 1.56 13.02
C GLY A 66 22.76 3.00 12.71
N GLY A 67 21.68 3.22 11.96
CA GLY A 67 21.13 4.55 11.72
C GLY A 67 20.31 5.09 12.88
N SER A 68 20.26 6.41 13.01
CA SER A 68 19.45 7.08 14.04
C SER A 68 17.94 6.88 13.81
N PRO A 69 17.09 7.07 14.84
CA PRO A 69 15.64 7.05 14.68
C PRO A 69 15.13 8.01 13.59
N ARG A 70 15.80 9.16 13.43
CA ARG A 70 15.47 10.16 12.40
C ARG A 70 15.73 9.61 10.99
N GLU A 71 16.88 8.98 10.76
CA GLU A 71 17.22 8.39 9.46
C GLU A 71 16.27 7.26 9.10
N CYS A 72 16.01 6.37 10.07
CA CYS A 72 15.11 5.24 9.89
C CYS A 72 13.69 5.71 9.52
N LEU A 73 13.16 6.69 10.26
CA LEU A 73 11.85 7.28 9.98
C LEU A 73 11.82 7.99 8.62
N ALA A 74 12.88 8.74 8.27
CA ALA A 74 12.96 9.42 6.98
C ALA A 74 12.90 8.44 5.80
N MET A 75 13.62 7.32 5.87
CA MET A 75 13.60 6.30 4.81
C MET A 75 12.28 5.54 4.74
N GLN A 76 11.61 5.30 5.88
CA GLN A 76 10.25 4.74 5.88
C GLN A 76 9.27 5.72 5.21
N ASN A 77 9.37 7.02 5.52
CA ASN A 77 8.53 8.05 4.91
C ASN A 77 8.77 8.16 3.40
N VAL A 78 10.01 8.04 2.92
CA VAL A 78 10.31 8.02 1.47
C VAL A 78 9.62 6.83 0.81
N GLN A 79 9.73 5.62 1.37
CA GLN A 79 9.02 4.45 0.85
C GLN A 79 7.50 4.68 0.81
N ALA A 80 6.92 5.23 1.88
CA ALA A 80 5.49 5.51 1.96
C ALA A 80 5.02 6.50 0.87
N ARG A 81 5.77 7.58 0.63
CA ARG A 81 5.44 8.58 -0.40
C ARG A 81 5.68 8.09 -1.82
N VAL A 82 6.72 7.27 -2.05
CA VAL A 82 6.94 6.65 -3.37
C VAL A 82 5.75 5.78 -3.75
N ARG A 83 5.15 5.02 -2.81
CA ARG A 83 3.93 4.26 -3.09
C ARG A 83 2.78 5.15 -3.55
N MET A 84 2.59 6.32 -2.93
CA MET A 84 1.57 7.28 -3.35
C MET A 84 1.80 7.76 -4.79
N VAL A 85 3.03 8.16 -5.12
CA VAL A 85 3.39 8.58 -6.49
C VAL A 85 3.11 7.47 -7.50
N MET A 86 3.50 6.23 -7.17
CA MET A 86 3.25 5.06 -8.03
C MET A 86 1.75 4.76 -8.16
N ALA A 87 0.96 4.91 -7.09
CA ALA A 87 -0.49 4.69 -7.12
C ALA A 87 -1.17 5.64 -8.09
N TYR A 88 -0.83 6.93 -8.04
CA TYR A 88 -1.39 7.95 -8.95
C TYR A 88 -0.90 7.77 -10.39
N LEU A 89 0.37 7.42 -10.60
CA LEU A 89 0.87 7.10 -11.94
C LEU A 89 0.08 5.95 -12.58
N PHE A 90 -0.16 4.88 -11.81
CA PHE A 90 -0.95 3.75 -12.27
C PHE A 90 -2.41 4.14 -12.48
N ALA A 91 -3.00 4.92 -11.58
CA ALA A 91 -4.37 5.37 -11.71
C ALA A 91 -4.60 6.17 -13.01
N GLN A 92 -3.64 7.01 -13.39
CA GLN A 92 -3.71 7.82 -14.60
C GLN A 92 -3.41 7.03 -15.89
N LEU A 93 -2.50 6.06 -15.84
CA LEU A 93 -1.98 5.41 -17.07
C LEU A 93 -2.38 3.96 -17.28
N MET A 94 -2.93 3.25 -16.29
CA MET A 94 -3.25 1.82 -16.42
C MET A 94 -4.37 1.55 -17.44
N LEU A 95 -5.35 2.45 -17.55
CA LEU A 95 -6.39 2.34 -18.58
C LEU A 95 -5.84 2.68 -19.96
N TRP A 96 -5.02 3.74 -20.05
CA TRP A 96 -4.30 4.09 -21.27
C TRP A 96 -3.44 2.94 -21.81
N ALA A 97 -2.64 2.30 -20.95
CA ALA A 97 -1.80 1.14 -21.31
C ALA A 97 -2.61 -0.07 -21.80
N LYS A 98 -3.92 -0.10 -21.50
CA LYS A 98 -4.87 -1.12 -21.96
C LYS A 98 -5.73 -0.66 -23.14
N GLY A 99 -5.42 0.47 -23.76
CA GLY A 99 -6.21 1.03 -24.86
C GLY A 99 -7.64 1.45 -24.44
N ARG A 100 -7.85 1.76 -23.15
CA ARG A 100 -9.14 2.20 -22.62
C ARG A 100 -9.10 3.69 -22.29
N PRO A 101 -10.18 4.45 -22.58
CA PRO A 101 -10.28 5.84 -22.17
C PRO A 101 -10.49 5.97 -20.66
N GLY A 102 -10.17 7.16 -20.13
CA GLY A 102 -10.40 7.53 -18.73
C GLY A 102 -9.22 7.25 -17.81
N GLY A 103 -9.45 7.45 -16.51
CA GLY A 103 -8.52 7.16 -15.42
C GLY A 103 -9.22 6.42 -14.27
N LEU A 104 -8.45 6.04 -13.27
CA LEU A 104 -8.94 5.38 -12.06
C LEU A 104 -8.99 6.38 -10.90
N LEU A 105 -9.94 6.19 -9.98
CA LEU A 105 -9.91 6.85 -8.66
C LEU A 105 -8.99 6.07 -7.73
N VAL A 106 -8.10 6.76 -7.03
CA VAL A 106 -7.25 6.18 -6.00
C VAL A 106 -8.05 6.06 -4.70
N LEU A 107 -8.11 4.84 -4.14
CA LEU A 107 -8.79 4.57 -2.88
C LEU A 107 -7.78 4.56 -1.72
N GLY A 108 -8.07 5.34 -0.68
CA GLY A 108 -7.35 5.31 0.58
C GLY A 108 -7.86 4.19 1.50
N SER A 109 -7.06 3.84 2.49
CA SER A 109 -7.41 2.78 3.46
C SER A 109 -7.02 3.11 4.90
N ALA A 110 -6.89 4.40 5.24
CA ALA A 110 -6.69 4.81 6.62
C ALA A 110 -7.99 4.61 7.41
N ASN A 111 -7.91 4.06 8.62
CA ASN A 111 -9.09 3.95 9.52
C ASN A 111 -9.22 5.19 10.42
N VAL A 112 -10.36 5.30 11.11
CA VAL A 112 -10.67 6.48 11.93
C VAL A 112 -9.71 6.62 13.11
N ASP A 113 -9.25 5.51 13.70
CA ASP A 113 -8.37 5.51 14.87
C ASP A 113 -6.97 6.04 14.52
N GLU A 114 -6.43 5.62 13.38
CA GLU A 114 -5.15 6.10 12.85
C GLU A 114 -5.24 7.57 12.43
N SER A 115 -6.35 7.95 11.79
CA SER A 115 -6.60 9.32 11.37
C SER A 115 -6.71 10.27 12.57
N LEU A 116 -7.40 9.86 13.63
CA LEU A 116 -7.56 10.62 14.86
C LEU A 116 -6.22 10.84 15.59
N ARG A 117 -5.36 9.81 15.61
CA ARG A 117 -4.04 9.90 16.24
C ARG A 117 -2.99 10.59 15.37
N GLY A 118 -3.31 10.86 14.10
CA GLY A 118 -2.33 11.30 13.10
C GLY A 118 -1.23 10.26 12.86
N TYR A 119 -1.51 8.97 13.07
CA TYR A 119 -0.55 7.88 12.90
C TYR A 119 -0.47 7.46 11.43
N LEU A 120 0.08 8.35 10.61
CA LEU A 120 0.25 8.18 9.16
C LEU A 120 1.44 9.01 8.66
N THR A 121 1.98 8.67 7.48
CA THR A 121 2.95 9.55 6.84
C THR A 121 2.22 10.58 6.00
N LYS A 122 2.41 11.87 6.28
CA LYS A 122 1.79 12.93 5.46
C LYS A 122 2.19 12.76 3.98
N TYR A 123 1.17 12.72 3.12
CA TYR A 123 1.27 12.47 1.67
C TYR A 123 1.76 11.06 1.26
N ASP A 124 1.52 10.05 2.08
CA ASP A 124 1.56 8.65 1.63
C ASP A 124 0.19 8.19 1.08
N CYS A 125 -0.02 6.88 0.93
CA CYS A 125 -1.28 6.29 0.46
C CYS A 125 -2.49 6.52 1.40
N SER A 126 -2.31 7.16 2.57
CA SER A 126 -3.42 7.71 3.36
C SER A 126 -4.09 8.90 2.67
N SER A 127 -3.36 9.58 1.78
CA SER A 127 -3.84 10.68 0.94
C SER A 127 -4.23 10.12 -0.43
N ALA A 128 -5.53 9.98 -0.65
CA ALA A 128 -6.12 9.42 -1.86
C ALA A 128 -7.34 10.27 -2.28
N ASP A 129 -7.97 9.94 -3.42
CA ASP A 129 -9.12 10.72 -3.92
C ASP A 129 -10.33 10.55 -3.00
N ILE A 130 -10.60 9.32 -2.57
CA ILE A 130 -11.64 8.98 -1.60
C ILE A 130 -11.16 7.86 -0.67
N ASN A 131 -11.66 7.85 0.57
CA ASN A 131 -11.37 6.79 1.54
C ASN A 131 -12.70 6.23 2.10
N PRO A 132 -13.16 5.06 1.63
CA PRO A 132 -14.45 4.49 2.03
C PRO A 132 -14.47 3.98 3.48
N ILE A 133 -13.31 3.76 4.09
CA ILE A 133 -13.20 3.23 5.48
C ILE A 133 -12.69 4.26 6.48
N GLY A 134 -12.52 5.53 6.06
CA GLY A 134 -11.95 6.59 6.88
C GLY A 134 -12.71 6.91 8.17
N GLY A 135 -14.01 6.61 8.22
CA GLY A 135 -14.87 6.81 9.38
C GLY A 135 -15.11 5.55 10.23
N ILE A 136 -14.44 4.43 9.93
CA ILE A 136 -14.71 3.13 10.54
C ILE A 136 -13.59 2.77 11.53
N SER A 137 -13.96 2.26 12.70
CA SER A 137 -13.01 1.80 13.72
C SER A 137 -12.24 0.56 13.26
N LYS A 138 -11.01 0.41 13.74
CA LYS A 138 -10.18 -0.77 13.48
C LYS A 138 -10.83 -2.06 13.99
N THR A 139 -11.59 -1.97 15.08
CA THR A 139 -12.35 -3.10 15.63
C THR A 139 -13.47 -3.52 14.66
N ASP A 140 -14.25 -2.57 14.16
CA ASP A 140 -15.34 -2.84 13.22
C ASP A 140 -14.81 -3.36 11.88
N LEU A 141 -13.67 -2.88 11.41
CA LEU A 141 -13.02 -3.41 10.22
C LEU A 141 -12.65 -4.89 10.39
N LYS A 142 -12.11 -5.29 11.54
CA LYS A 142 -11.82 -6.71 11.82
C LYS A 142 -13.09 -7.57 11.88
N LEU A 143 -14.15 -7.06 12.50
CA LEU A 143 -15.45 -7.74 12.54
C LEU A 143 -16.04 -7.88 11.13
N PHE A 144 -15.96 -6.83 10.32
CA PHE A 144 -16.40 -6.85 8.93
C PHE A 144 -15.61 -7.85 8.10
N LEU A 145 -14.28 -7.92 8.23
CA LEU A 145 -13.48 -8.91 7.52
C LEU A 145 -13.82 -10.35 7.93
N ASN A 146 -14.08 -10.59 9.21
CA ASN A 146 -14.55 -11.90 9.69
C ASN A 146 -15.91 -12.27 9.07
N TYR A 147 -16.85 -11.33 9.04
CA TYR A 147 -18.14 -11.53 8.37
C TYR A 147 -17.99 -11.76 6.85
N ALA A 148 -17.16 -10.93 6.20
CA ALA A 148 -16.96 -10.95 4.76
C ALA A 148 -16.33 -12.26 4.27
N LYS A 149 -15.46 -12.85 5.08
CA LYS A 149 -14.85 -14.16 4.83
C LYS A 149 -15.91 -15.21 4.50
N ASP A 150 -16.93 -15.32 5.35
CA ASP A 150 -17.98 -16.33 5.20
C ASP A 150 -19.06 -15.88 4.21
N ARG A 151 -19.45 -14.59 4.26
CA ARG A 151 -20.55 -14.06 3.42
C ARG A 151 -20.23 -14.02 1.93
N PHE A 152 -18.97 -13.75 1.59
CA PHE A 152 -18.51 -13.56 0.22
C PHE A 152 -17.55 -14.65 -0.26
N ASP A 153 -17.38 -15.73 0.52
CA ASP A 153 -16.48 -16.86 0.22
C ASP A 153 -15.04 -16.39 -0.06
N LEU A 154 -14.48 -15.64 0.90
CA LEU A 154 -13.14 -15.06 0.83
C LEU A 154 -12.23 -15.69 1.91
N PRO A 155 -11.85 -16.97 1.81
CA PRO A 155 -11.16 -17.68 2.89
C PRO A 155 -9.77 -17.12 3.22
N VAL A 156 -9.13 -16.39 2.29
CA VAL A 156 -7.82 -15.74 2.54
C VAL A 156 -7.90 -14.67 3.64
N LEU A 157 -9.10 -14.16 3.93
CA LEU A 157 -9.29 -13.19 5.00
C LEU A 157 -8.94 -13.78 6.37
N SER A 158 -9.02 -15.11 6.57
CA SER A 158 -8.50 -15.77 7.78
C SER A 158 -7.01 -15.53 7.96
N ASP A 159 -6.23 -15.72 6.89
CA ASP A 159 -4.77 -15.57 6.92
C ASP A 159 -4.37 -14.11 7.11
N ILE A 160 -5.15 -13.19 6.52
CA ILE A 160 -4.94 -11.75 6.70
C ILE A 160 -5.25 -11.32 8.14
N LEU A 161 -6.32 -11.85 8.75
CA LEU A 161 -6.70 -11.54 10.13
C LEU A 161 -5.78 -12.17 11.17
N GLY A 162 -5.22 -13.35 10.87
CA GLY A 162 -4.26 -14.04 11.73
C GLY A 162 -2.82 -13.51 11.63
N ALA A 163 -2.51 -12.71 10.61
CA ALA A 163 -1.17 -12.15 10.44
C ALA A 163 -0.88 -11.04 11.48
N PRO A 164 0.37 -10.93 11.96
CA PRO A 164 0.77 -9.84 12.83
C PRO A 164 0.70 -8.50 12.08
N ALA A 165 0.18 -7.47 12.75
CA ALA A 165 0.17 -6.11 12.23
C ALA A 165 1.53 -5.45 12.48
N THR A 166 2.50 -5.74 11.60
CA THR A 166 3.88 -5.24 11.65
C THR A 166 4.29 -4.59 10.35
#